data_AF-A0AAD1U2Y1-F1
#
_entry.id   AF-A0AAD1U2Y1-F1
#
_cell.length_a   1.000
_cell.length_b   1.000
_cell.length_c   1.000
_cell.angle_alpha   90.00
_cell.angle_beta   90.00
_cell.angle_gamma   90.00
#
_symmetry.space_group_name_H-M   'P 1'
#
loop_
_entity.id
_entity.type
_entity.pdbx_description
1 polymer ?
#
loop_
_entity_poly.entity_id
_entity_poly.type
_entity_poly.pdbx_seq_one_letter_code
_entity_poly.pdbx_strand_id
1 'polypeptide(L)'
;MNPNTPNWTEPQKSFIQIKDIEESIKKESNLCNQSRVEESLNTPLAIAQTLNQGNKIDLATLDSSLREAQTSLNQQIILIKVLENAKAKMVQQQISKMTPNPDMFSLIPKGSNIFAPKPMHAKVELGRIGRSRSMYVTNNPLKTELETGEKSVASDKRSEEENEISGNKDPSEAGTNRKRMNVFKCPHKDRKHYAKNMCNNCYHKLGRNKKATACPHTDRQNYAKGKCQNCYLNDYHKNKRKQIKQALLAEEEKKGRTVSVETSNSDGVKAATAPVENPT
;
A
#
# COMPACT_ATOMS: atom_id res chain seq x y z
N MET A 1 -11.22 -56.14 18.43
CA MET A 1 -12.26 -55.19 18.90
C MET A 1 -11.55 -54.14 19.75
N ASN A 2 -11.56 -52.87 19.33
CA ASN A 2 -10.77 -51.81 19.95
C ASN A 2 -11.73 -50.69 20.45
N PRO A 3 -11.97 -50.56 21.77
CA PRO A 3 -12.99 -49.66 22.32
C PRO A 3 -12.39 -48.30 22.71
N ASN A 4 -11.91 -47.52 21.74
CA ASN A 4 -11.43 -46.16 22.01
C ASN A 4 -11.60 -45.23 20.79
N THR A 5 -12.83 -44.76 20.60
CA THR A 5 -13.11 -43.60 19.75
C THR A 5 -13.73 -42.51 20.62
N PRO A 6 -13.12 -41.30 20.68
CA PRO A 6 -13.69 -40.17 21.42
C PRO A 6 -15.02 -39.76 20.79
N ASN A 7 -16.05 -39.63 21.64
CA ASN A 7 -17.35 -39.11 21.27
C ASN A 7 -17.25 -37.59 21.11
N TRP A 8 -17.22 -37.10 19.87
CA TRP A 8 -17.25 -35.68 19.53
C TRP A 8 -18.69 -35.18 19.60
N THR A 9 -19.15 -34.80 20.80
CA THR A 9 -20.40 -34.04 20.92
C THR A 9 -20.18 -32.61 20.45
N GLU A 10 -20.89 -32.29 19.37
CA GLU A 10 -20.86 -31.04 18.64
C GLU A 10 -21.30 -29.85 19.52
N PRO A 11 -20.54 -28.74 19.60
CA PRO A 11 -20.92 -27.60 20.43
C PRO A 11 -22.04 -26.78 19.77
N GLN A 12 -23.30 -27.18 19.98
CA GLN A 12 -24.51 -26.54 19.45
C GLN A 12 -24.84 -25.16 20.08
N LYS A 13 -24.08 -24.66 21.05
CA LYS A 13 -24.48 -23.48 21.85
C LYS A 13 -24.03 -22.10 21.35
N SER A 14 -23.14 -22.00 20.35
CA SER A 14 -22.67 -20.68 19.84
C SER A 14 -23.31 -20.21 18.53
N PHE A 15 -24.14 -21.02 17.90
CA PHE A 15 -24.74 -20.69 16.59
C PHE A 15 -25.98 -19.78 16.69
N ILE A 16 -26.64 -19.77 17.86
CA ILE A 16 -27.87 -18.99 18.10
C ILE A 16 -27.54 -17.48 18.13
N GLN A 17 -26.43 -17.08 18.75
CA GLN A 17 -26.07 -15.66 18.90
C GLN A 17 -25.71 -14.95 17.59
N ILE A 18 -25.30 -15.66 16.53
CA ILE A 18 -24.94 -15.04 15.25
C ILE A 18 -26.20 -14.70 14.44
N LYS A 19 -27.23 -15.55 14.48
CA LYS A 19 -28.49 -15.30 13.76
C LYS A 19 -29.25 -14.10 14.30
N ASP A 20 -29.27 -13.91 15.61
CA ASP A 20 -29.93 -12.78 16.25
C ASP A 20 -29.26 -11.43 15.90
N ILE A 21 -27.94 -11.43 15.71
CA ILE A 21 -27.19 -10.25 15.26
C ILE A 21 -27.48 -9.94 13.78
N GLU A 22 -27.54 -10.96 12.91
CA GLU A 22 -27.88 -10.78 11.49
C GLU A 22 -29.31 -10.27 11.29
N GLU A 23 -30.29 -10.78 12.07
CA GLU A 23 -31.67 -10.28 12.04
C GLU A 23 -31.78 -8.85 12.57
N SER A 24 -31.02 -8.49 13.62
CA SER A 24 -30.99 -7.11 14.12
C SER A 24 -30.42 -6.14 13.09
N ILE A 25 -29.35 -6.50 12.38
CA ILE A 25 -28.78 -5.68 11.29
C ILE A 25 -29.76 -5.56 10.11
N LYS A 26 -30.47 -6.63 9.75
CA LYS A 26 -31.51 -6.58 8.71
C LYS A 26 -32.69 -5.69 9.11
N LYS A 27 -33.07 -5.70 10.38
CA LYS A 27 -34.16 -4.85 10.90
C LYS A 27 -33.77 -3.37 10.88
N GLU A 28 -32.55 -3.04 11.31
CA GLU A 28 -32.05 -1.65 11.28
C GLU A 28 -31.86 -1.11 9.85
N SER A 29 -31.36 -1.93 8.92
CA SER A 29 -31.22 -1.52 7.51
C SER A 29 -32.57 -1.29 6.82
N ASN A 30 -33.61 -2.03 7.19
CA ASN A 30 -34.98 -1.79 6.69
C ASN A 30 -35.64 -0.53 7.28
N LEU A 31 -35.39 -0.23 8.56
CA LEU A 31 -35.85 1.02 9.19
C LEU A 31 -35.18 2.26 8.58
N CYS A 32 -33.92 2.16 8.16
CA CYS A 32 -33.20 3.24 7.45
C CYS A 32 -33.74 3.47 6.02
N ASN A 33 -34.34 2.45 5.39
CA ASN A 33 -34.92 2.58 4.05
C ASN A 33 -36.35 3.13 4.06
N GLN A 34 -37.13 2.93 5.13
CA GLN A 34 -38.53 3.42 5.21
C GLN A 34 -38.65 4.91 5.53
N SER A 35 -37.64 5.54 6.13
CA SER A 35 -37.62 7.00 6.36
C SER A 35 -37.10 7.81 5.17
N ARG A 36 -36.82 7.18 4.03
CA ARG A 36 -36.17 7.80 2.85
C ARG A 36 -37.13 8.11 1.69
N VAL A 37 -38.44 8.08 1.92
CA VAL A 37 -39.46 8.36 0.89
C VAL A 37 -39.84 9.84 0.81
N GLU A 38 -39.28 10.70 1.67
CA GLU A 38 -39.22 12.13 1.35
C GLU A 38 -37.98 12.39 0.49
N GLU A 39 -38.22 12.67 -0.80
CA GLU A 39 -37.25 13.01 -1.83
C GLU A 39 -36.38 14.21 -1.41
N SER A 40 -35.35 13.96 -0.61
CA SER A 40 -34.33 14.96 -0.36
C SER A 40 -33.48 15.09 -1.63
N LEU A 41 -33.47 16.31 -2.19
CA LEU A 41 -32.70 16.77 -3.34
C LEU A 41 -31.16 16.64 -3.18
N ASN A 42 -30.69 15.87 -2.18
CA ASN A 42 -29.30 15.81 -1.74
C ASN A 42 -28.56 14.55 -2.23
N THR A 43 -29.15 13.74 -3.12
CA THR A 43 -28.39 12.67 -3.75
C THR A 43 -27.56 13.23 -4.91
N PRO A 44 -26.31 12.76 -5.12
CA PRO A 44 -25.48 13.19 -6.25
C PRO A 44 -26.17 13.00 -7.61
N LEU A 45 -27.06 12.01 -7.71
CA LEU A 45 -27.86 11.75 -8.89
C LEU A 45 -28.95 12.82 -9.10
N ALA A 46 -29.65 13.24 -8.04
CA ALA A 46 -30.63 14.32 -8.09
C ALA A 46 -29.95 15.65 -8.47
N ILE A 47 -28.76 15.94 -7.94
CA ILE A 47 -27.96 17.12 -8.31
C ILE A 47 -27.61 17.10 -9.80
N ALA A 48 -27.13 15.97 -10.32
CA ALA A 48 -26.81 15.82 -11.74
C ALA A 48 -28.05 15.96 -12.65
N GLN A 49 -29.20 15.41 -12.24
CA GLN A 49 -30.46 15.57 -12.95
C GLN A 49 -30.93 17.03 -12.97
N THR A 50 -30.77 17.75 -11.87
CA THR A 50 -31.15 19.16 -11.74
C THR A 50 -30.28 20.06 -12.63
N LEU A 51 -28.97 19.79 -12.69
CA LEU A 51 -28.05 20.50 -13.60
C LEU A 51 -28.39 20.26 -15.07
N ASN A 52 -28.76 19.04 -15.45
CA ASN A 52 -29.17 18.70 -16.82
C ASN A 52 -30.47 19.41 -17.25
N GLN A 53 -31.32 19.80 -16.30
CA GLN A 53 -32.54 20.58 -16.55
C GLN A 53 -32.28 22.09 -16.67
N GLY A 54 -31.03 22.55 -16.54
CA GLY A 54 -30.67 23.97 -16.63
C GLY A 54 -31.00 24.79 -15.38
N ASN A 55 -31.40 24.14 -14.28
CA ASN A 55 -31.67 24.82 -13.02
C ASN A 55 -30.36 25.26 -12.36
N LYS A 56 -30.34 26.50 -11.86
CA LYS A 56 -29.21 27.01 -11.07
C LYS A 56 -29.28 26.45 -9.66
N ILE A 57 -28.19 25.82 -9.22
CA ILE A 57 -28.04 25.31 -7.85
C ILE A 57 -27.26 26.35 -7.04
N ASP A 58 -27.76 26.70 -5.85
CA ASP A 58 -27.05 27.58 -4.94
C ASP A 58 -25.79 26.88 -4.40
N LEU A 59 -24.65 27.59 -4.45
CA LEU A 59 -23.36 27.07 -4.03
C LEU A 59 -23.38 26.66 -2.55
N ALA A 60 -24.14 27.37 -1.71
CA ALA A 60 -24.30 27.04 -0.30
C ALA A 60 -24.94 25.66 -0.08
N THR A 61 -25.91 25.29 -0.91
CA THR A 61 -26.56 23.96 -0.85
C THR A 61 -25.60 22.86 -1.24
N LEU A 62 -24.76 23.08 -2.26
CA LEU A 62 -23.75 22.11 -2.68
C LEU A 62 -22.70 21.88 -1.59
N ASP A 63 -22.23 22.95 -0.94
CA ASP A 63 -21.26 22.86 0.15
C ASP A 63 -21.83 22.10 1.37
N SER A 64 -23.10 22.30 1.71
CA SER A 64 -23.75 21.54 2.79
C SER A 64 -23.84 20.05 2.44
N SER A 65 -24.29 19.72 1.23
CA SER A 65 -24.37 18.33 0.76
C SER A 65 -23.00 17.64 0.74
N LEU A 66 -21.95 18.37 0.33
CA LEU A 66 -20.59 17.84 0.33
C LEU A 66 -20.09 17.56 1.76
N ARG A 67 -20.38 18.45 2.72
CA ARG A 67 -20.03 18.24 4.14
C ARG A 67 -20.77 17.04 4.73
N GLU A 68 -22.06 16.88 4.43
CA GLU A 68 -22.85 15.72 4.85
C GLU A 68 -22.33 14.41 4.26
N ALA A 69 -21.97 14.40 2.97
CA ALA A 69 -21.36 13.23 2.35
C ALA A 69 -20.01 12.89 3.00
N GLN A 70 -19.21 13.90 3.34
CA GLN A 70 -17.92 13.72 4.01
C GLN A 70 -18.08 13.17 5.43
N THR A 71 -19.05 13.65 6.21
CA THR A 71 -19.32 13.12 7.56
C THR A 71 -19.83 11.69 7.50
N SER A 72 -20.72 11.38 6.56
CA SER A 72 -21.21 10.01 6.32
C SER A 72 -20.06 9.04 5.96
N LEU A 73 -19.16 9.44 5.06
CA LEU A 73 -17.99 8.64 4.71
C LEU A 73 -17.07 8.41 5.92
N ASN A 74 -16.84 9.45 6.73
CA ASN A 74 -16.04 9.34 7.95
C ASN A 74 -16.65 8.37 8.96
N GLN A 75 -17.98 8.38 9.13
CA GLN A 75 -18.70 7.42 9.98
C GLN A 75 -18.53 5.98 9.48
N GLN A 76 -18.63 5.75 8.16
CA GLN A 76 -18.41 4.42 7.56
C GLN A 76 -16.97 3.93 7.79
N ILE A 77 -15.97 4.80 7.66
CA ILE A 77 -14.56 4.45 7.94
C ILE A 77 -14.38 4.03 9.40
N ILE A 78 -15.02 4.70 10.35
CA ILE A 78 -14.98 4.33 11.77
C ILE A 78 -15.61 2.95 11.98
N LEU A 79 -16.76 2.68 11.38
CA LEU A 79 -17.44 1.38 11.48
C LEU A 79 -16.57 0.24 10.93
N ILE A 80 -15.93 0.44 9.77
CA ILE A 80 -15.01 -0.54 9.18
C ILE A 80 -13.86 -0.87 10.15
N LYS A 81 -13.25 0.15 10.77
CA LYS A 81 -12.17 -0.05 11.76
C LYS A 81 -12.63 -0.84 12.99
N VAL A 82 -13.84 -0.59 13.47
CA VAL A 82 -14.43 -1.34 14.59
C VAL A 82 -14.61 -2.82 14.20
N LEU A 83 -15.13 -3.09 13.01
CA LEU A 83 -15.31 -4.45 12.50
C LEU A 83 -13.98 -5.19 12.30
N GLU A 84 -12.95 -4.52 11.78
CA GLU A 84 -11.60 -5.09 11.64
C GLU A 84 -11.00 -5.45 13.00
N ASN A 85 -11.16 -4.59 14.00
CA ASN A 85 -10.70 -4.86 15.36
C ASN A 85 -11.46 -6.04 16.00
N ALA A 86 -12.78 -6.12 15.81
CA ALA A 86 -13.57 -7.25 16.28
C ALA A 86 -13.10 -8.58 15.64
N LYS A 87 -12.85 -8.59 14.33
CA LYS A 87 -12.29 -9.76 13.63
C LYS A 87 -10.92 -10.15 14.18
N ALA A 88 -10.04 -9.19 14.44
CA ALA A 88 -8.73 -9.45 15.02
C ALA A 88 -8.83 -10.10 16.41
N LYS A 89 -9.76 -9.64 17.27
CA LYS A 89 -10.02 -10.23 18.58
C LYS A 89 -10.54 -11.66 18.48
N MET A 90 -11.45 -11.94 17.55
CA MET A 90 -11.93 -13.31 17.33
C MET A 90 -10.82 -14.26 16.90
N VAL A 91 -9.92 -13.83 16.01
CA VAL A 91 -8.76 -14.63 15.59
C VAL A 91 -7.81 -14.87 16.78
N GLN A 92 -7.56 -13.86 17.62
CA GLN A 92 -6.76 -14.04 18.83
C GLN A 92 -7.38 -15.05 19.80
N GLN A 93 -8.70 -15.02 19.99
CA GLN A 93 -9.42 -16.00 20.82
C GLN A 93 -9.38 -17.42 20.24
N GLN A 94 -9.37 -17.57 18.91
CA GLN A 94 -9.19 -18.88 18.27
C GLN A 94 -7.77 -19.40 18.46
N ILE A 95 -6.76 -18.54 18.32
CA ILE A 95 -5.35 -18.91 18.56
C ILE A 95 -5.15 -19.33 20.01
N SER A 96 -5.70 -18.61 20.99
CA SER A 96 -5.53 -18.95 22.41
C SER A 96 -6.19 -20.28 22.79
N LYS A 97 -7.23 -20.70 22.07
CA LYS A 97 -7.85 -22.03 22.25
C LYS A 97 -7.01 -23.15 21.61
N MET A 98 -6.23 -22.85 20.58
CA MET A 98 -5.40 -23.83 19.87
C MET A 98 -3.98 -23.94 20.42
N THR A 99 -3.50 -22.95 21.18
CA THR A 99 -2.20 -23.05 21.86
C THR A 99 -2.29 -24.11 22.95
N PRO A 100 -1.59 -25.25 22.83
CA PRO A 100 -1.60 -26.27 23.87
C PRO A 100 -1.08 -25.67 25.18
N ASN A 101 -1.70 -26.08 26.29
CA ASN A 101 -1.39 -25.60 27.62
C ASN A 101 0.14 -25.68 27.86
N PRO A 102 0.84 -24.58 28.19
CA PRO A 102 2.30 -24.60 28.33
C PRO A 102 2.79 -25.57 29.42
N ASP A 103 1.90 -25.98 30.33
CA ASP A 103 2.20 -26.98 31.36
C ASP A 103 2.37 -28.42 30.86
N MET A 104 1.98 -28.75 29.62
CA MET A 104 2.19 -30.09 29.06
C MET A 104 3.67 -30.41 28.76
N PHE A 105 4.56 -29.40 28.70
CA PHE A 105 6.00 -29.62 28.52
C PHE A 105 6.78 -29.78 29.83
N SER A 106 6.12 -29.68 30.98
CA SER A 106 6.77 -29.81 32.30
C SER A 106 7.10 -31.25 32.70
N LEU A 107 6.61 -32.25 31.95
CA LEU A 107 6.85 -33.68 32.21
C LEU A 107 8.02 -34.28 31.42
N ILE A 108 8.87 -33.48 30.76
CA ILE A 108 10.14 -34.01 30.25
C ILE A 108 11.02 -34.33 31.47
N PRO A 109 11.30 -35.62 31.75
CA PRO A 109 12.11 -36.00 32.89
C PRO A 109 13.48 -35.35 32.75
N LYS A 110 13.83 -34.52 33.74
CA LYS A 110 15.17 -33.95 33.93
C LYS A 110 16.14 -35.09 34.26
N GLY A 111 16.52 -35.91 33.28
CA GLY A 111 17.22 -37.16 33.57
C GLY A 111 18.10 -37.78 32.49
N SER A 112 18.00 -37.41 31.22
CA SER A 112 18.88 -37.97 30.17
C SER A 112 19.79 -36.92 29.55
N ASN A 113 20.82 -36.54 30.32
CA ASN A 113 22.05 -35.97 29.78
C ASN A 113 22.83 -37.06 29.05
N ILE A 114 22.44 -37.42 27.83
CA ILE A 114 23.33 -38.18 26.94
C ILE A 114 23.24 -37.53 25.57
N PHE A 115 24.33 -36.88 25.16
CA PHE A 115 24.54 -36.28 23.84
C PHE A 115 23.87 -34.92 23.56
N ALA A 116 24.13 -33.92 24.41
CA ALA A 116 24.18 -32.54 23.91
C ALA A 116 25.49 -32.35 23.13
N PRO A 117 25.48 -32.10 21.80
CA PRO A 117 26.69 -31.73 21.08
C PRO A 117 27.24 -30.42 21.68
N LYS A 118 28.55 -30.41 21.97
CA LYS A 118 29.24 -29.27 22.57
C LYS A 118 28.86 -27.98 21.82
N PRO A 119 28.36 -26.94 22.52
CA PRO A 119 28.13 -25.65 21.89
C PRO A 119 29.49 -25.09 21.47
N MET A 120 29.74 -25.05 20.17
CA MET A 120 30.83 -24.23 19.64
C MET A 120 30.52 -22.79 20.00
N HIS A 121 31.39 -22.17 20.80
CA HIS A 121 31.34 -20.77 21.17
C HIS A 121 31.50 -19.88 19.92
N ALA A 122 30.40 -19.66 19.20
CA ALA A 122 30.29 -18.53 18.30
C ALA A 122 29.90 -17.32 19.14
N LYS A 123 30.88 -16.43 19.38
CA LYS A 123 30.64 -15.05 19.83
C LYS A 123 29.75 -14.37 18.80
N VAL A 124 28.44 -14.48 18.95
CA VAL A 124 27.47 -13.66 18.23
C VAL A 124 27.13 -12.50 19.14
N GLU A 125 27.65 -11.32 18.79
CA GLU A 125 27.25 -10.05 19.38
C GLU A 125 25.73 -9.94 19.35
N LEU A 126 25.11 -9.97 20.53
CA LEU A 126 23.70 -9.63 20.73
C LEU A 126 23.52 -8.13 20.54
N GLY A 127 23.50 -7.72 19.27
CA GLY A 127 23.10 -6.41 18.82
C GLY A 127 21.84 -6.51 17.97
N ARG A 128 20.72 -6.04 18.56
CA ARG A 128 19.55 -5.42 17.90
C ARG A 128 18.26 -6.24 17.80
N ILE A 129 17.38 -5.91 18.75
CA ILE A 129 16.07 -5.28 18.55
C ILE A 129 15.07 -6.06 17.68
N GLY A 130 14.03 -6.53 18.37
CA GLY A 130 12.82 -7.10 17.79
C GLY A 130 12.25 -6.23 16.67
N ARG A 131 12.07 -6.85 15.51
CA ARG A 131 11.31 -6.27 14.40
C ARG A 131 9.83 -6.39 14.72
N SER A 132 9.29 -5.38 15.36
CA SER A 132 7.86 -5.09 15.35
C SER A 132 7.40 -5.05 13.89
N ARG A 133 6.43 -5.92 13.57
CA ARG A 133 5.81 -6.09 12.26
C ARG A 133 5.10 -4.79 11.88
N SER A 134 5.80 -3.94 11.17
CA SER A 134 5.30 -2.66 10.67
C SER A 134 4.26 -2.90 9.57
N MET A 135 2.99 -2.68 9.90
CA MET A 135 1.84 -2.63 9.00
C MET A 135 1.78 -1.26 8.31
N TYR A 136 2.65 -0.98 7.34
CA TYR A 136 2.41 0.17 6.47
C TYR A 136 1.46 -0.24 5.34
N VAL A 137 0.21 0.20 5.48
CA VAL A 137 -0.74 0.38 4.39
C VAL A 137 -0.19 1.51 3.52
N THR A 138 0.30 1.18 2.33
CA THR A 138 0.73 2.19 1.36
C THR A 138 -0.50 2.71 0.63
N ASN A 139 -1.05 3.83 1.09
CA ASN A 139 -1.88 4.67 0.25
C ASN A 139 -0.96 5.28 -0.83
N ASN A 140 -1.02 4.76 -2.05
CA ASN A 140 -0.42 5.37 -3.23
C ASN A 140 -1.22 6.64 -3.55
N PRO A 141 -0.64 7.85 -3.47
CA PRO A 141 -1.25 8.99 -4.12
C PRO A 141 -1.12 8.83 -5.64
N LEU A 142 -2.23 9.05 -6.33
CA LEU A 142 -2.32 9.17 -7.79
C LEU A 142 -1.24 10.15 -8.28
N LYS A 143 -0.41 9.68 -9.22
CA LYS A 143 0.50 10.54 -9.97
C LYS A 143 -0.33 11.50 -10.82
N THR A 144 -0.26 12.79 -10.52
CA THR A 144 -0.57 13.85 -11.46
C THR A 144 0.46 13.83 -12.59
N GLU A 145 -0.03 13.80 -13.82
CA GLU A 145 0.75 13.87 -15.05
C GLU A 145 1.43 15.24 -15.11
N LEU A 146 2.75 15.26 -14.96
CA LEU A 146 3.55 16.45 -15.19
C LEU A 146 4.18 16.33 -16.58
N GLU A 147 3.85 17.31 -17.40
CA GLU A 147 4.25 17.50 -18.79
C GLU A 147 5.77 17.34 -18.98
N THR A 148 6.15 16.42 -19.86
CA THR A 148 7.53 16.31 -20.35
C THR A 148 7.76 17.34 -21.43
N GLY A 149 8.43 18.43 -21.03
CA GLY A 149 9.00 19.43 -21.91
C GLY A 149 10.06 18.85 -22.86
N GLU A 150 10.04 19.44 -24.05
CA GLU A 150 10.79 19.13 -25.24
C GLU A 150 12.30 19.25 -25.03
N LYS A 151 13.06 18.29 -25.58
CA LYS A 151 14.48 18.50 -25.88
C LYS A 151 14.75 18.12 -27.32
N SER A 152 15.09 19.16 -28.06
CA SER A 152 15.33 19.25 -29.48
C SER A 152 16.82 19.07 -29.81
N VAL A 153 17.04 18.49 -31.00
CA VAL A 153 18.15 18.66 -31.97
C VAL A 153 19.58 18.19 -31.64
N ALA A 154 20.05 17.20 -32.41
CA ALA A 154 21.24 17.23 -33.32
C ALA A 154 21.63 15.77 -33.68
N SER A 155 21.24 15.21 -34.83
CA SER A 155 21.96 15.18 -36.14
C SER A 155 23.38 14.56 -36.03
N ASP A 156 23.88 13.65 -36.87
CA ASP A 156 23.45 13.19 -38.19
C ASP A 156 24.33 12.04 -38.75
N LYS A 157 23.89 11.47 -39.90
CA LYS A 157 24.58 10.62 -40.91
C LYS A 157 24.53 9.09 -40.78
N ARG A 158 23.69 8.44 -41.62
CA ARG A 158 24.17 7.53 -42.69
C ARG A 158 23.08 7.12 -43.71
N SER A 159 23.40 7.42 -44.97
CA SER A 159 23.14 6.73 -46.26
C SER A 159 21.75 6.20 -46.60
N GLU A 160 21.25 6.79 -47.67
CA GLU A 160 20.11 6.49 -48.53
C GLU A 160 20.24 5.11 -49.21
N GLU A 161 19.14 4.35 -49.24
CA GLU A 161 18.84 3.43 -50.33
C GLU A 161 17.31 3.31 -50.43
N GLU A 162 16.79 3.77 -51.56
CA GLU A 162 15.38 3.96 -51.87
C GLU A 162 14.72 2.62 -52.20
N ASN A 163 13.54 2.35 -51.62
CA ASN A 163 12.66 1.31 -52.14
C ASN A 163 11.20 1.75 -51.94
N GLU A 164 10.61 2.28 -53.00
CA GLU A 164 9.25 2.78 -53.06
C GLU A 164 8.23 1.63 -53.06
N ILE A 165 7.45 1.52 -51.99
CA ILE A 165 6.14 0.85 -52.04
C ILE A 165 5.13 1.76 -51.34
N SER A 166 4.35 2.48 -52.16
CA SER A 166 3.29 3.38 -51.74
C SER A 166 2.08 2.60 -51.21
N GLY A 167 1.76 2.79 -49.94
CA GLY A 167 0.51 2.35 -49.34
C GLY A 167 0.13 3.30 -48.22
N ASN A 168 -0.79 4.22 -48.50
CA ASN A 168 -1.39 5.12 -47.52
C ASN A 168 -2.04 4.28 -46.40
N LYS A 169 -1.42 4.27 -45.22
CA LYS A 169 -1.99 3.73 -43.99
C LYS A 169 -1.83 4.74 -42.87
N ASP A 170 -2.91 4.90 -42.12
CA ASP A 170 -3.13 5.94 -41.12
C ASP A 170 -2.01 6.01 -40.07
N PRO A 171 -1.57 7.23 -39.67
CA PRO A 171 -0.42 7.42 -38.79
C PRO A 171 -0.66 7.09 -37.31
N SER A 172 -1.77 6.44 -36.93
CA SER A 172 -2.08 6.09 -35.53
C SER A 172 -1.55 4.73 -35.06
N GLU A 173 -0.83 3.97 -35.90
CA GLU A 173 -0.24 2.66 -35.55
C GLU A 173 1.31 2.64 -35.57
N ALA A 174 1.98 3.78 -35.31
CA ALA A 174 3.45 3.86 -35.22
C ALA A 174 4.05 3.20 -33.95
N GLY A 175 3.40 2.18 -33.40
CA GLY A 175 3.81 1.44 -32.21
C GLY A 175 4.56 0.15 -32.53
N THR A 176 5.73 0.24 -33.16
CA THR A 176 6.72 -0.86 -33.27
C THR A 176 6.16 -2.24 -33.70
N ASN A 177 6.07 -2.48 -35.01
CA ASN A 177 5.93 -3.82 -35.59
C ASN A 177 7.19 -4.70 -35.37
N ARG A 178 7.64 -4.85 -34.12
CA ARG A 178 8.55 -5.92 -33.75
C ARG A 178 7.76 -7.22 -33.89
N LYS A 179 7.93 -7.89 -35.04
CA LYS A 179 7.42 -9.24 -35.31
C LYS A 179 7.56 -10.05 -34.02
N ARG A 180 6.44 -10.48 -33.44
CA ARG A 180 6.43 -11.27 -32.20
C ARG A 180 7.20 -12.56 -32.49
N MET A 181 8.47 -12.60 -32.11
CA MET A 181 9.28 -13.81 -32.31
C MET A 181 8.72 -14.92 -31.44
N ASN A 182 8.40 -16.05 -32.05
CA ASN A 182 7.88 -17.21 -31.34
C ASN A 182 8.85 -17.65 -30.23
N VAL A 183 8.29 -17.89 -29.05
CA VAL A 183 9.01 -18.26 -27.83
C VAL A 183 9.34 -19.76 -27.89
N PHE A 184 10.41 -20.15 -28.59
CA PHE A 184 10.74 -21.56 -28.75
C PHE A 184 11.36 -22.22 -27.51
N LYS A 185 11.95 -21.45 -26.58
CA LYS A 185 12.74 -22.01 -25.46
C LYS A 185 12.00 -22.10 -24.13
N CYS A 186 10.76 -21.63 -24.05
CA CYS A 186 9.97 -21.66 -22.82
C CYS A 186 8.72 -22.52 -23.06
N PRO A 187 8.28 -23.33 -22.09
CA PRO A 187 7.07 -24.15 -22.22
C PRO A 187 5.79 -23.31 -22.34
N HIS A 188 5.86 -22.02 -22.02
CA HIS A 188 4.74 -21.10 -22.08
C HIS A 188 4.71 -20.41 -23.45
N LYS A 189 3.93 -20.95 -24.39
CA LYS A 189 3.77 -20.39 -25.74
C LYS A 189 2.88 -19.14 -25.74
N ASP A 190 1.93 -19.05 -24.82
CA ASP A 190 0.92 -17.97 -24.79
C ASP A 190 1.37 -16.70 -24.06
N ARG A 191 2.51 -16.76 -23.36
CA ARG A 191 2.99 -15.63 -22.55
C ARG A 191 3.85 -14.68 -23.38
N LYS A 192 3.77 -13.37 -23.08
CA LYS A 192 4.60 -12.34 -23.72
C LYS A 192 6.09 -12.69 -23.63
N HIS A 193 6.77 -12.65 -24.77
CA HIS A 193 8.21 -12.82 -24.89
C HIS A 193 8.94 -11.71 -24.11
N TYR A 194 10.02 -12.08 -23.44
CA TYR A 194 10.90 -11.12 -22.75
C TYR A 194 12.30 -11.09 -23.40
N ALA A 195 13.18 -12.02 -23.03
CA ALA A 195 14.56 -12.06 -23.52
C ALA A 195 14.99 -13.51 -23.81
N LYS A 196 15.90 -13.69 -24.78
CA LYS A 196 16.43 -14.99 -25.22
C LYS A 196 15.33 -16.03 -25.54
N ASN A 197 14.23 -15.60 -26.15
CA ASN A 197 13.09 -16.46 -26.50
C ASN A 197 12.47 -17.17 -25.29
N MET A 198 12.43 -16.49 -24.15
CA MET A 198 11.79 -16.93 -22.92
C MET A 198 10.83 -15.85 -22.39
N CYS A 199 9.76 -16.29 -21.72
CA CYS A 199 8.92 -15.36 -20.95
C CYS A 199 9.68 -14.84 -19.72
N ASN A 200 9.17 -13.79 -19.09
CA ASN A 200 9.83 -13.14 -17.95
C ASN A 200 10.22 -14.14 -16.83
N ASN A 201 9.29 -15.00 -16.43
CA ASN A 201 9.52 -16.00 -15.37
C ASN A 201 10.56 -17.07 -15.79
N CYS A 202 10.47 -17.57 -17.03
CA CYS A 202 11.45 -18.52 -17.58
C CYS A 202 12.85 -17.89 -17.63
N TYR A 203 12.95 -16.64 -18.11
CA TYR A 203 14.21 -15.93 -18.22
C TYR A 203 14.89 -15.72 -16.87
N HIS A 204 14.14 -15.38 -15.83
CA HIS A 204 14.70 -15.19 -14.50
C HIS A 204 15.20 -16.49 -13.85
N LYS A 205 14.56 -17.64 -14.14
CA LYS A 205 14.96 -18.94 -13.59
C LYS A 205 16.11 -19.58 -14.38
N LEU A 206 16.02 -19.58 -15.70
CA LEU A 206 16.88 -20.37 -16.60
C LEU A 206 17.84 -19.51 -17.43
N GLY A 207 17.49 -18.26 -17.72
CA GLY A 207 18.25 -17.41 -18.63
C GLY A 207 19.51 -16.77 -18.03
N ARG A 208 19.66 -16.86 -16.70
CA ARG A 208 20.73 -16.23 -15.92
C ARG A 208 21.69 -17.26 -15.36
N ASN A 209 22.81 -17.44 -16.06
CA ASN A 209 23.84 -18.40 -15.64
C ASN A 209 24.97 -17.77 -14.81
N LYS A 210 25.09 -16.43 -14.82
CA LYS A 210 26.13 -15.73 -14.08
C LYS A 210 25.80 -15.71 -12.58
N LYS A 211 26.80 -15.96 -11.74
CA LYS A 211 26.69 -15.84 -10.27
C LYS A 211 26.79 -14.37 -9.84
N ALA A 212 26.19 -14.04 -8.70
CA ALA A 212 26.28 -12.70 -8.13
C ALA A 212 27.69 -12.47 -7.56
N THR A 213 28.28 -11.30 -7.86
CA THR A 213 29.65 -10.93 -7.48
C THR A 213 29.69 -9.72 -6.55
N ALA A 214 28.66 -8.86 -6.60
CA ALA A 214 28.57 -7.64 -5.81
C ALA A 214 27.79 -7.82 -4.49
N CYS A 215 27.55 -9.06 -4.06
CA CYS A 215 26.96 -9.40 -2.78
C CYS A 215 27.61 -10.67 -2.23
N PRO A 216 27.55 -10.93 -0.91
CA PRO A 216 28.23 -12.08 -0.29
C PRO A 216 27.68 -13.45 -0.73
N HIS A 217 26.54 -13.48 -1.42
CA HIS A 217 25.91 -14.69 -1.93
C HIS A 217 26.53 -15.12 -3.27
N THR A 218 27.68 -15.79 -3.24
CA THR A 218 28.37 -16.32 -4.43
C THR A 218 27.67 -17.53 -5.04
N ASP A 219 26.83 -18.20 -4.27
CA ASP A 219 26.00 -19.34 -4.66
C ASP A 219 24.82 -18.94 -5.55
N ARG A 220 24.31 -17.71 -5.42
CA ARG A 220 23.08 -17.24 -6.06
C ARG A 220 23.32 -16.65 -7.45
N GLN A 221 22.31 -16.72 -8.31
CA GLN A 221 22.34 -16.11 -9.64
C GLN A 221 22.32 -14.57 -9.56
N ASN A 222 23.03 -13.94 -10.49
CA ASN A 222 23.06 -12.50 -10.67
C ASN A 222 21.72 -12.00 -11.24
N TYR A 223 21.08 -11.08 -10.52
CA TYR A 223 19.85 -10.43 -10.94
C TYR A 223 20.13 -9.16 -11.74
N ALA A 224 20.73 -8.16 -11.08
CA ALA A 224 21.11 -6.86 -11.65
C ALA A 224 22.23 -6.22 -10.82
N LYS A 225 23.07 -5.38 -11.45
CA LYS A 225 24.21 -4.69 -10.82
C LYS A 225 25.16 -5.64 -10.06
N GLY A 226 25.31 -6.88 -10.53
CA GLY A 226 26.15 -7.88 -9.88
C GLY A 226 25.54 -8.50 -8.61
N LYS A 227 24.31 -8.15 -8.22
CA LYS A 227 23.67 -8.60 -6.97
C LYS A 227 22.65 -9.70 -7.23
N CYS A 228 22.45 -10.58 -6.24
CA CYS A 228 21.32 -11.52 -6.27
C CYS A 228 19.99 -10.77 -6.09
N GLN A 229 18.87 -11.43 -6.43
CA GLN A 229 17.54 -10.79 -6.45
C GLN A 229 17.17 -10.15 -5.10
N ASN A 230 17.37 -10.88 -3.99
CA ASN A 230 17.01 -10.38 -2.66
C ASN A 230 17.84 -9.16 -2.25
N CYS A 231 19.16 -9.20 -2.48
CA CYS A 231 20.03 -8.06 -2.19
C CYS A 231 19.68 -6.85 -3.06
N TYR A 232 19.41 -7.06 -4.34
CA TYR A 232 18.98 -5.99 -5.25
C TYR A 232 17.68 -5.33 -4.79
N LEU A 233 16.65 -6.11 -4.44
CA LEU A 233 15.37 -5.59 -3.97
C LEU A 233 15.50 -4.84 -2.64
N ASN A 234 16.32 -5.34 -1.71
CA ASN A 234 16.57 -4.67 -0.44
C ASN A 234 17.23 -3.30 -0.65
N ASP A 235 18.24 -3.22 -1.50
CA ASP A 235 18.90 -1.94 -1.83
C ASP A 235 17.97 -0.99 -2.57
N TYR A 236 17.18 -1.52 -3.52
CA TYR A 236 16.18 -0.74 -4.24
C TYR A 236 15.15 -0.13 -3.28
N HIS A 237 14.57 -0.92 -2.37
CA HIS A 237 13.62 -0.41 -1.38
C HIS A 237 14.27 0.56 -0.39
N LYS A 238 15.52 0.32 0.01
CA LYS A 238 16.27 1.23 0.88
C LYS A 238 16.48 2.59 0.21
N ASN A 239 16.86 2.60 -1.07
CA ASN A 239 17.04 3.83 -1.84
C ASN A 239 15.70 4.53 -2.09
N LYS A 240 14.63 3.79 -2.42
CA LYS A 240 13.29 4.36 -2.60
C LYS A 240 12.78 5.05 -1.33
N ARG A 241 12.97 4.43 -0.15
CA ARG A 241 12.61 5.07 1.14
C ARG A 241 13.41 6.35 1.41
N LYS A 242 14.70 6.36 1.06
CA LYS A 242 15.53 7.58 1.17
C LYS A 242 15.02 8.70 0.27
N GLN A 243 14.69 8.39 -0.98
CA GLN A 243 14.13 9.36 -1.93
C GLN A 243 12.80 9.94 -1.44
N ILE A 244 11.89 9.08 -0.95
CA ILE A 244 10.62 9.55 -0.37
C ILE A 244 10.86 10.46 0.83
N LYS A 245 11.77 10.07 1.74
CA LYS A 245 12.11 10.91 2.90
C LYS A 245 12.69 12.27 2.47
N GLN A 246 13.57 12.30 1.47
CA GLN A 246 14.14 13.54 0.94
C GLN A 246 13.08 14.42 0.28
N ALA A 247 12.13 13.83 -0.45
CA ALA A 247 11.03 14.57 -1.05
C ALA A 247 10.13 15.21 0.02
N LEU A 248 9.79 14.48 1.09
CA LEU A 248 9.00 15.01 2.20
C LEU A 248 9.69 16.18 2.91
N LEU A 249 11.00 16.05 3.20
CA LEU A 249 11.78 17.14 3.80
C LEU A 249 11.84 18.37 2.88
N ALA A 250 12.03 18.17 1.58
CA ALA A 250 12.02 19.26 0.61
C ALA A 250 10.64 19.95 0.49
N GLU A 251 9.54 19.20 0.70
CA GLU A 251 8.20 19.79 0.76
C GLU A 251 7.96 20.59 2.05
N GLU A 252 8.50 20.14 3.18
CA GLU A 252 8.45 20.89 4.45
C GLU A 252 9.23 22.21 4.37
N GLU A 253 10.43 22.20 3.77
CA GLU A 253 11.23 23.41 3.56
C GLU A 253 10.53 24.44 2.66
N LYS A 254 9.78 23.97 1.65
CA LYS A 254 8.98 24.85 0.78
C LYS A 254 7.82 25.50 1.52
N LYS A 255 7.19 24.79 2.47
CA LYS A 255 6.07 25.33 3.27
C LYS A 255 6.54 26.28 4.37
N GLY A 256 7.72 26.05 4.95
CA GLY A 256 8.26 26.89 6.02
C GLY A 256 8.69 28.30 5.58
N ARG A 257 8.90 28.53 4.28
CA ARG A 257 9.41 29.82 3.77
C ARG A 257 8.33 30.89 3.54
N THR A 258 7.05 30.52 3.51
CA THR A 258 5.97 31.45 3.15
C THR A 258 5.31 32.18 4.33
N VAL A 259 5.83 32.08 5.56
CA VAL A 259 5.14 32.60 6.77
C VAL A 259 5.93 33.74 7.47
N SER A 260 6.85 34.43 6.79
CA SER A 260 7.76 35.38 7.47
C SER A 260 7.81 36.81 6.92
N VAL A 261 6.86 37.27 6.10
CA VAL A 261 6.96 38.60 5.44
C VAL A 261 5.76 39.53 5.67
N GLU A 262 4.98 39.36 6.74
CA GLU A 262 3.87 40.30 7.04
C GLU A 262 3.73 40.63 8.53
N THR A 263 4.79 41.14 9.17
CA THR A 263 4.62 41.95 10.40
C THR A 263 5.78 42.93 10.56
N SER A 264 5.84 43.93 9.69
CA SER A 264 6.53 45.19 9.98
C SER A 264 5.99 46.26 9.05
N ASN A 265 4.89 46.90 9.48
CA ASN A 265 4.58 48.31 9.26
C ASN A 265 3.21 48.59 9.91
N SER A 266 3.22 48.71 11.23
CA SER A 266 2.26 49.59 11.90
C SER A 266 3.06 50.53 12.77
N ASP A 267 3.23 51.70 12.18
CA ASP A 267 3.53 53.00 12.75
C ASP A 267 3.33 53.13 14.25
N GLY A 268 4.30 53.80 14.86
CA GLY A 268 4.41 53.95 16.29
C GLY A 268 3.33 54.79 16.94
N VAL A 269 3.18 54.55 18.24
CA VAL A 269 2.77 55.58 19.18
C VAL A 269 3.72 55.47 20.37
N LYS A 270 4.63 56.45 20.47
CA LYS A 270 5.42 56.71 21.67
C LYS A 270 4.45 57.10 22.79
N ALA A 271 4.16 56.19 23.72
CA ALA A 271 3.57 56.55 25.00
C ALA A 271 4.70 56.69 26.03
N ALA A 272 5.01 57.94 26.37
CA ALA A 272 5.85 58.27 27.50
C ALA A 272 5.14 57.84 28.80
N THR A 273 5.80 57.05 29.63
CA THR A 273 5.33 56.75 30.99
C THR A 273 6.39 57.23 31.97
N ALA A 274 5.99 58.18 32.82
CA ALA A 274 6.81 58.81 33.84
C ALA A 274 7.07 57.86 35.03
N PRO A 275 8.16 58.07 35.80
CA PRO A 275 8.48 57.28 36.98
C PRO A 275 7.60 57.71 38.17
N VAL A 276 6.98 56.74 38.84
CA VAL A 276 6.25 56.94 40.10
C VAL A 276 7.22 56.77 41.26
N GLU A 277 7.31 57.80 42.09
CA GLU A 277 8.10 57.86 43.33
C GLU A 277 7.45 57.01 44.44
N ASN A 278 8.29 56.31 45.21
CA ASN A 278 7.89 55.56 46.40
C ASN A 278 7.78 56.50 47.62
N PRO A 279 6.73 56.41 48.45
CA PRO A 279 6.75 56.99 49.78
C PRO A 279 7.36 56.02 50.80
N THR A 280 8.16 56.60 51.69
CA THR A 280 8.79 56.06 52.91
C THR A 280 7.82 55.43 53.90
#